data_AF-A0A8T4R190-F1
#
_entry.id   AF-A0A8T4R190-F1
#
_cell.length_a   1.000
_cell.length_b   1.000
_cell.length_c   1.000
_cell.angle_alpha   90.00
_cell.angle_beta   90.00
_cell.angle_gamma   90.00
#
_symmetry.space_group_name_H-M   'P 1'
#
loop_
_entity.id
_entity.type
_entity.pdbx_description
1 polymer ?
#
loop_
_entity_poly.entity_id
_entity_poly.type
_entity_poly.pdbx_seq_one_letter_code
_entity_poly.pdbx_strand_id
1 'polypeptide(L)'
;MKLVAKAAHTNVEVSTESLTAQPASTGTPAFTAYQYFEITATNLPAADVDQVTLQFTVPVSWIQAQGVDMNDVALYHYANGAWTSLATRVVASSASQVTYSAVSPSLSYFAIGAVTAPAAAPTEAEAPTEGEAVKHNHNSNSPDTHPAWWSVLSLQEAE
;
A
#
# COMPACT_ATOMS: atom_id res chain seq x y z
N MET A 1 -8.41 18.11 3.57
CA MET A 1 -9.17 16.97 4.15
C MET A 1 -10.65 17.19 3.89
N LYS A 2 -11.42 16.12 3.71
CA LYS A 2 -12.89 16.14 3.63
C LYS A 2 -13.45 15.14 4.63
N LEU A 3 -14.42 15.56 5.44
CA LEU A 3 -15.11 14.74 6.43
C LEU A 3 -16.60 14.62 6.07
N VAL A 4 -17.14 13.41 6.18
CA VAL A 4 -18.56 13.09 5.99
C VAL A 4 -19.07 12.49 7.28
N ALA A 5 -20.16 13.03 7.82
CA ALA A 5 -20.83 12.53 9.00
C ALA A 5 -22.15 11.84 8.61
N LYS A 6 -22.55 10.82 9.36
CA LYS A 6 -23.80 10.08 9.18
C LYS A 6 -25.04 10.92 9.54
N ALA A 7 -24.86 11.89 10.42
CA ALA A 7 -25.89 12.81 10.87
C ALA A 7 -25.38 14.26 10.85
N ALA A 8 -26.32 15.21 10.91
CA ALA A 8 -25.98 16.62 11.03
C ALA A 8 -25.56 16.94 12.47
N HIS A 9 -24.43 17.64 12.62
CA HIS A 9 -23.92 18.13 13.89
C HIS A 9 -23.62 19.62 13.80
N THR A 10 -23.77 20.33 14.91
CA THR A 10 -23.52 21.78 15.01
C THR A 10 -22.16 22.04 15.62
N ASN A 11 -21.45 23.05 15.12
CA ASN A 11 -20.15 23.47 15.66
C ASN A 11 -19.09 22.35 15.67
N VAL A 12 -19.05 21.54 14.61
CA VAL A 12 -18.02 20.50 14.45
C VAL A 12 -16.68 21.16 14.19
N GLU A 13 -15.70 20.84 15.04
CA GLU A 13 -14.32 21.28 14.90
C GLU A 13 -13.43 20.06 14.69
N VAL A 14 -12.54 20.11 13.71
CA VAL A 14 -11.59 19.02 13.46
C VAL A 14 -10.18 19.53 13.72
N SER A 15 -9.45 18.85 14.59
CA SER A 15 -8.06 19.14 14.91
C SER A 15 -7.13 18.10 14.28
N THR A 16 -5.94 18.53 13.91
CA THR A 16 -4.88 17.64 13.42
C THR A 16 -3.59 17.99 14.14
N GLU A 17 -3.02 17.01 14.83
CA GLU A 17 -1.82 17.21 15.63
C GLU A 17 -0.70 16.33 15.08
N SER A 18 0.38 16.95 14.59
CA SER A 18 1.57 16.23 14.16
C SER A 18 2.36 15.73 15.36
N LEU A 19 2.78 14.47 15.30
CA LEU A 19 3.54 13.82 16.36
C LEU A 19 4.99 13.61 15.91
N THR A 20 5.94 13.96 16.75
CA THR A 20 7.38 13.80 16.46
C THR A 20 7.88 12.36 16.59
N ALA A 21 7.09 11.51 17.25
CA ALA A 21 7.37 10.11 17.45
C ALA A 21 6.08 9.29 17.39
N GLN A 22 6.23 7.99 17.24
CA GLN A 22 5.14 7.05 17.33
C GLN A 22 4.44 7.17 18.70
N PRO A 23 3.09 7.19 18.77
CA PRO A 23 2.40 7.17 20.04
C PRO A 23 2.71 5.87 20.81
N ALA A 24 3.12 5.98 22.08
CA ALA A 24 3.58 4.86 22.89
C ALA A 24 2.56 3.70 23.00
N SER A 25 1.27 4.00 22.87
CA SER A 25 0.16 3.04 22.96
C SER A 25 -0.05 2.20 21.70
N THR A 26 0.69 2.44 20.61
CA THR A 26 0.39 1.83 19.31
C THR A 26 1.19 0.58 18.95
N GLY A 27 2.21 0.22 19.75
CA GLY A 27 3.07 -0.94 19.49
C GLY A 27 3.94 -0.78 18.22
N THR A 28 4.98 -1.59 18.05
CA THR A 28 5.92 -1.41 16.92
C THR A 28 5.24 -1.65 15.56
N PRO A 29 5.25 -0.67 14.63
CA PRO A 29 4.69 -0.84 13.30
C PRO A 29 5.59 -1.71 12.42
N ALA A 30 4.96 -2.44 11.48
CA ALA A 30 5.65 -3.24 10.46
C ALA A 30 6.01 -2.41 9.20
N PHE A 31 6.10 -1.10 9.33
CA PHE A 31 6.39 -0.15 8.24
C PHE A 31 7.34 0.93 8.73
N THR A 32 8.03 1.59 7.79
CA THR A 32 8.81 2.78 8.13
C THR A 32 7.94 4.02 7.99
N ALA A 33 7.77 4.76 9.10
CA ALA A 33 6.97 5.97 9.12
C ALA A 33 7.76 7.19 8.68
N TYR A 34 7.15 8.00 7.82
CA TYR A 34 7.56 9.37 7.50
C TYR A 34 7.07 10.35 8.58
N GLN A 35 5.79 10.26 8.94
CA GLN A 35 5.13 11.20 9.83
C GLN A 35 3.96 10.53 10.54
N TYR A 36 3.89 10.70 11.86
CA TYR A 36 2.73 10.34 12.69
C TYR A 36 1.88 11.58 12.95
N PHE A 37 0.57 11.42 13.02
CA PHE A 37 -0.34 12.49 13.42
C PHE A 37 -1.64 11.92 13.99
N GLU A 38 -2.32 12.70 14.81
CA GLU A 38 -3.64 12.39 15.32
C GLU A 38 -4.66 13.32 14.68
N ILE A 39 -5.83 12.79 14.33
CA ILE A 39 -6.98 13.61 13.95
C ILE A 39 -8.09 13.36 14.96
N THR A 40 -8.56 14.44 15.59
CA THR A 40 -9.67 14.42 16.54
C THR A 40 -10.76 15.37 16.10
N ALA A 41 -11.98 15.14 16.58
CA ALA A 41 -13.09 16.06 16.34
C ALA A 41 -13.81 16.38 17.65
N THR A 42 -14.20 17.65 17.79
CA THR A 42 -15.07 18.15 18.86
C THR A 42 -16.48 18.29 18.32
N ASN A 43 -17.49 17.99 19.15
CA ASN A 43 -18.91 18.03 18.80
C ASN A 43 -19.32 17.05 17.67
N LEU A 44 -18.50 16.03 17.41
CA LEU A 44 -18.81 14.94 16.49
C LEU A 44 -18.46 13.60 17.14
N PRO A 45 -19.45 12.77 17.51
CA PRO A 45 -19.20 11.43 18.01
C PRO A 45 -18.45 10.58 16.97
N ALA A 46 -17.46 9.80 17.40
CA ALA A 46 -16.69 8.94 16.50
C ALA A 46 -17.58 7.94 15.73
N ALA A 47 -18.68 7.48 16.34
CA ALA A 47 -19.65 6.58 15.70
C ALA A 47 -20.42 7.23 14.53
N ASP A 48 -20.53 8.55 14.53
CA ASP A 48 -21.21 9.34 13.50
C ASP A 48 -20.27 9.80 12.38
N VAL A 49 -18.98 9.46 12.46
CA VAL A 49 -18.08 9.58 11.31
C VAL A 49 -18.46 8.51 10.29
N ASP A 50 -18.77 8.93 9.07
CA ASP A 50 -19.04 8.03 7.95
C ASP A 50 -17.76 7.77 7.16
N GLN A 51 -17.10 8.85 6.74
CA GLN A 51 -15.92 8.76 5.91
C GLN A 51 -15.03 10.01 6.05
N VAL A 52 -13.72 9.80 6.05
CA VAL A 52 -12.70 10.86 6.03
C VAL A 52 -11.81 10.66 4.83
N THR A 53 -11.72 11.65 3.96
CA THR A 53 -10.75 11.67 2.85
C THR A 53 -9.58 12.56 3.22
N LEU A 54 -8.41 11.94 3.24
CA LEU A 54 -7.14 12.57 3.58
C LEU A 54 -6.31 12.73 2.31
N GLN A 55 -5.68 13.90 2.18
CA GLN A 55 -4.66 14.15 1.17
C GLN A 55 -3.40 14.59 1.90
N PHE A 56 -2.28 13.99 1.54
CA PHE A 56 -0.98 14.26 2.13
C PHE A 56 0.09 14.19 1.06
N THR A 57 1.20 14.86 1.32
CA THR A 57 2.30 14.98 0.38
C THR A 57 3.57 14.44 1.02
N VAL A 58 4.32 13.65 0.25
CA VAL A 58 5.57 13.04 0.68
C VAL A 58 6.69 13.49 -0.25
N PRO A 59 7.84 13.95 0.28
CA PRO A 59 9.00 14.28 -0.53
C PRO A 59 9.52 13.07 -1.30
N VAL A 60 9.82 13.22 -2.59
CA VAL A 60 10.45 12.17 -3.41
C VAL A 60 11.79 11.73 -2.81
N SER A 61 12.53 12.65 -2.19
CA SER A 61 13.78 12.34 -1.50
C SER A 61 13.60 11.38 -0.32
N TRP A 62 12.50 11.46 0.42
CA TRP A 62 12.21 10.52 1.50
C TRP A 62 11.88 9.14 0.94
N ILE A 63 11.04 9.08 -0.09
CA ILE A 63 10.65 7.82 -0.76
C ILE A 63 11.90 7.09 -1.28
N GLN A 64 12.78 7.82 -1.99
CA GLN A 64 14.04 7.27 -2.49
C GLN A 64 14.99 6.84 -1.38
N ALA A 65 15.07 7.61 -0.28
CA ALA A 65 15.90 7.24 0.87
C ALA A 65 15.40 5.97 1.58
N GLN A 66 14.10 5.66 1.48
CA GLN A 66 13.55 4.39 1.97
C GLN A 66 13.76 3.22 1.00
N GLY A 67 14.19 3.48 -0.24
CA GLY A 67 14.39 2.45 -1.26
C GLY A 67 13.09 1.79 -1.74
N VAL A 68 11.97 2.52 -1.65
CA VAL A 68 10.63 2.04 -2.03
C VAL A 68 10.10 2.81 -3.25
N ASP A 69 9.08 2.28 -3.93
CA ASP A 69 8.39 2.99 -5.00
C ASP A 69 7.33 3.95 -4.43
N MET A 70 6.91 4.93 -5.23
CA MET A 70 5.80 5.82 -4.84
C MET A 70 4.50 5.04 -4.57
N ASN A 71 4.29 3.89 -5.21
CA ASN A 71 3.12 3.04 -4.99
C ASN A 71 3.17 2.26 -3.67
N ASP A 72 4.33 2.16 -3.03
CA ASP A 72 4.49 1.48 -1.72
C ASP A 72 4.15 2.39 -0.54
N VAL A 73 3.94 3.68 -0.80
CA VAL A 73 3.55 4.67 0.22
C VAL A 73 2.06 4.54 0.51
N ALA A 74 1.74 4.32 1.79
CA ALA A 74 0.38 4.18 2.28
C ALA A 74 0.12 5.08 3.49
N LEU A 75 -1.15 5.44 3.67
CA LEU A 75 -1.66 5.94 4.93
C LEU A 75 -2.04 4.75 5.83
N TYR A 76 -1.50 4.71 7.03
CA TYR A 76 -1.85 3.74 8.06
C TYR A 76 -2.79 4.38 9.06
N HIS A 77 -3.79 3.61 9.47
CA HIS A 77 -4.79 3.99 10.46
C HIS A 77 -4.68 3.04 11.65
N TYR A 78 -4.54 3.59 12.84
CA TYR A 78 -4.51 2.81 14.07
C TYR A 78 -5.93 2.58 14.58
N ALA A 79 -6.38 1.33 14.61
CA ALA A 79 -7.67 0.96 15.18
C ALA A 79 -7.61 -0.44 15.79
N ASN A 80 -8.42 -0.68 16.83
CA ASN A 80 -8.53 -1.99 17.47
C ASN A 80 -7.18 -2.59 17.91
N GLY A 81 -6.24 -1.75 18.33
CA GLY A 81 -4.93 -2.19 18.79
C GLY A 81 -3.87 -2.40 17.69
N ALA A 82 -4.19 -2.16 16.42
CA ALA A 82 -3.29 -2.44 15.30
C ALA A 82 -3.26 -1.33 14.24
N TRP A 83 -2.12 -1.18 13.58
CA TRP A 83 -1.98 -0.37 12.39
C TRP A 83 -2.49 -1.14 11.16
N THR A 84 -3.40 -0.53 10.41
CA THR A 84 -3.92 -1.07 9.14
C THR A 84 -3.66 -0.10 8.01
N SER A 85 -3.12 -0.58 6.89
CA SER A 85 -2.95 0.23 5.68
C SER A 85 -4.31 0.55 5.07
N LEU A 86 -4.55 1.82 4.77
CA LEU A 86 -5.69 2.29 4.01
C LEU A 86 -5.36 2.30 2.51
N ALA A 87 -6.37 2.02 1.69
CA ALA A 87 -6.26 2.14 0.24
C ALA A 87 -5.83 3.57 -0.12
N THR A 88 -4.60 3.69 -0.62
CA THR A 88 -3.94 4.96 -0.89
C THR A 88 -3.65 5.02 -2.39
N ARG A 89 -3.98 6.15 -3.03
CA ARG A 89 -3.71 6.38 -4.45
C ARG A 89 -2.91 7.65 -4.65
N VAL A 90 -2.00 7.64 -5.62
CA VAL A 90 -1.35 8.85 -6.10
C VAL A 90 -2.40 9.71 -6.82
N VAL A 91 -2.48 10.98 -6.46
CA VAL A 91 -3.38 11.96 -7.12
C VAL A 91 -2.62 13.06 -7.84
N ALA A 92 -1.35 13.28 -7.50
CA ALA A 92 -0.43 14.12 -8.24
C ALA A 92 1.00 13.71 -7.95
N SER A 93 1.89 13.86 -8.93
CA SER A 93 3.33 13.63 -8.77
C SER A 93 4.12 14.75 -9.43
N SER A 94 5.28 15.05 -8.87
CA SER A 94 6.24 16.02 -9.39
C SER A 94 7.66 15.56 -9.07
N ALA A 95 8.67 16.23 -9.62
CA ALA A 95 10.07 15.86 -9.42
C ALA A 95 10.51 15.89 -7.94
N SER A 96 9.86 16.69 -7.10
CA SER A 96 10.23 16.86 -5.68
C SER A 96 9.25 16.23 -4.69
N GLN A 97 8.01 15.98 -5.08
CA GLN A 97 6.92 15.60 -4.16
C GLN A 97 5.90 14.69 -4.84
N VAL A 98 5.29 13.79 -4.08
CA VAL A 98 4.14 12.99 -4.50
C VAL A 98 2.98 13.24 -3.54
N THR A 99 1.80 13.53 -4.08
CA THR A 99 0.57 13.76 -3.31
C THR A 99 -0.33 12.55 -3.45
N TYR A 100 -0.81 12.08 -2.30
CA TYR A 100 -1.63 10.89 -2.17
C TYR A 100 -3.02 11.25 -1.66
N SER A 101 -4.00 10.37 -1.91
CA SER A 101 -5.31 10.40 -1.29
C SER A 101 -5.67 9.04 -0.71
N ALA A 102 -6.16 9.04 0.52
CA ALA A 102 -6.64 7.84 1.21
C ALA A 102 -7.99 8.11 1.89
N VAL A 103 -8.77 7.06 2.07
CA VAL A 103 -10.08 7.11 2.70
C VAL A 103 -10.03 6.30 4.01
N SER A 104 -10.42 6.95 5.11
CA SER A 104 -10.54 6.33 6.44
C SER A 104 -12.00 6.27 6.89
N PRO A 105 -12.46 5.17 7.51
CA PRO A 105 -13.80 5.07 8.07
C PRO A 105 -13.96 5.83 9.39
N SER A 106 -12.86 6.16 10.08
CA SER A 106 -12.88 6.84 11.37
C SER A 106 -11.71 7.80 11.54
N LEU A 107 -11.78 8.61 12.59
CA LEU A 107 -10.70 9.45 13.09
C LEU A 107 -9.89 8.68 14.14
N SER A 108 -8.57 8.80 14.14
CA SER A 108 -7.65 8.13 15.08
C SER A 108 -6.23 8.68 14.92
N TYR A 109 -5.24 7.93 15.43
CA TYR A 109 -3.84 8.05 15.01
C TYR A 109 -3.66 7.53 13.58
N PHE A 110 -2.85 8.27 12.84
CA PHE A 110 -2.45 7.96 11.49
C PHE A 110 -0.93 8.01 11.37
N ALA A 111 -0.41 7.27 10.39
CA ALA A 111 0.98 7.34 9.98
C ALA A 111 1.07 7.33 8.47
N ILE A 112 1.88 8.23 7.90
CA ILE A 112 2.32 8.10 6.52
C ILE A 112 3.58 7.24 6.55
N GLY A 113 3.62 6.17 5.76
CA GLY A 113 4.76 5.29 5.74
C GLY A 113 4.79 4.41 4.50
N ALA A 114 5.81 3.59 4.41
CA ALA A 114 5.92 2.57 3.38
C ALA A 114 6.34 1.24 4.02
N VAL A 115 5.81 0.13 3.49
CA VAL A 115 6.35 -1.18 3.82
C VAL A 115 7.70 -1.26 3.13
N THR A 116 8.78 -1.27 3.90
CA THR A 116 10.06 -1.71 3.37
C THR A 116 9.94 -3.22 3.23
N ALA A 117 9.69 -3.70 2.00
CA ALA A 117 9.89 -5.11 1.74
C ALA A 117 11.32 -5.45 2.19
N PRO A 118 11.56 -6.51 2.98
CA PRO A 118 12.90 -7.07 3.00
C PRO A 118 13.20 -7.42 1.54
N ALA A 119 14.24 -6.82 0.96
CA ALA A 119 14.56 -6.91 -0.46
C ALA A 119 14.21 -8.29 -1.05
N ALA A 120 13.03 -8.38 -1.65
CA ALA A 120 12.58 -9.58 -2.30
C ALA A 120 13.25 -9.56 -3.67
N ALA A 121 14.03 -10.61 -3.94
CA ALA A 121 14.53 -10.90 -5.27
C ALA A 121 13.40 -10.74 -6.31
N PRO A 122 13.70 -10.23 -7.52
CA PRO A 122 12.69 -9.81 -8.48
C PRO A 122 11.71 -10.94 -8.77
N THR A 123 10.44 -10.75 -8.41
CA THR A 123 9.35 -11.61 -8.88
C THR A 123 8.97 -11.15 -10.26
N GLU A 124 9.19 -12.08 -11.18
CA GLU A 124 8.90 -12.10 -12.59
C GLU A 124 7.48 -11.60 -12.92
N ALA A 125 7.38 -10.79 -13.95
CA ALA A 125 6.15 -10.26 -14.50
C ALA A 125 5.20 -11.39 -14.92
N GLU A 126 4.01 -11.45 -14.31
CA GLU A 126 2.89 -12.22 -14.84
C GLU A 126 2.45 -11.59 -16.17
N ALA A 127 2.76 -12.29 -17.26
CA ALA A 127 2.20 -12.02 -18.58
C ALA A 127 0.71 -12.43 -18.63
N PRO A 128 -0.13 -11.76 -19.44
CA PRO A 128 -1.57 -12.00 -19.47
C PRO A 128 -1.88 -13.33 -20.17
N THR A 129 -2.56 -14.24 -19.49
CA THR A 129 -3.10 -15.47 -20.10
C THR A 129 -4.41 -15.14 -20.83
N GLU A 130 -4.30 -14.88 -22.13
CA GLU A 130 -5.43 -14.79 -23.05
C GLU A 130 -5.89 -16.21 -23.45
N GLY A 131 -7.13 -16.52 -23.07
CA GLY A 131 -8.13 -17.27 -23.86
C GLY A 131 -7.68 -18.52 -24.62
N GLU A 132 -7.79 -19.67 -23.96
CA GLU A 132 -7.76 -21.00 -24.56
C GLU A 132 -8.93 -21.22 -25.54
N ALA A 133 -8.62 -21.44 -26.82
CA ALA A 133 -9.44 -22.27 -27.71
C ALA A 133 -8.59 -22.80 -28.88
N VAL A 134 -8.43 -24.13 -28.96
CA VAL A 134 -8.76 -24.99 -30.12
C VAL A 134 -8.10 -26.37 -29.93
N LYS A 135 -8.94 -27.41 -29.95
CA LYS A 135 -8.59 -28.82 -29.89
C LYS A 135 -8.05 -29.35 -31.23
N HIS A 136 -7.25 -30.42 -31.10
CA HIS A 136 -7.10 -31.60 -31.97
C HIS A 136 -5.75 -31.80 -32.69
N ASN A 137 -5.05 -32.84 -32.22
CA ASN A 137 -4.01 -33.65 -32.85
C ASN A 137 -4.08 -33.74 -34.39
N HIS A 138 -2.91 -33.82 -35.06
CA HIS A 138 -2.45 -35.00 -35.82
C HIS A 138 -0.93 -34.91 -36.12
N ASN A 139 -0.29 -36.07 -36.02
CA ASN A 139 1.11 -36.42 -36.25
C ASN A 139 1.58 -36.23 -37.72
N SER A 140 2.77 -35.63 -37.95
CA SER A 140 3.65 -35.89 -39.10
C SER A 140 5.04 -35.21 -39.01
N ASN A 141 6.05 -36.06 -38.81
CA ASN A 141 7.43 -36.10 -39.35
C ASN A 141 8.13 -34.84 -39.96
N SER A 142 9.39 -34.66 -39.50
CA SER A 142 10.58 -33.99 -40.09
C SER A 142 11.08 -32.66 -39.48
N PRO A 143 12.41 -32.43 -39.48
CA PRO A 143 13.16 -31.76 -38.41
C PRO A 143 13.66 -30.35 -38.79
N ASP A 144 14.49 -29.79 -37.89
CA ASP A 144 15.25 -28.52 -37.98
C ASP A 144 14.46 -27.26 -37.54
N THR A 145 14.80 -26.52 -36.47
CA THR A 145 16.14 -26.05 -36.08
C THR A 145 16.11 -25.37 -34.66
N HIS A 146 17.03 -25.80 -33.78
CA HIS A 146 17.78 -25.08 -32.70
C HIS A 146 17.10 -24.39 -31.47
N PRO A 147 17.84 -24.15 -30.34
CA PRO A 147 18.71 -25.05 -29.58
C PRO A 147 18.56 -24.94 -28.03
N ALA A 148 19.06 -26.00 -27.37
CA ALA A 148 19.55 -26.17 -25.99
C ALA A 148 19.43 -25.04 -24.95
N TRP A 149 18.54 -25.21 -23.95
CA TRP A 149 18.85 -25.05 -22.50
C TRP A 149 17.64 -25.35 -21.57
N TRP A 150 16.97 -26.49 -21.69
CA TRP A 150 16.13 -27.01 -20.61
C TRP A 150 16.42 -28.49 -20.42
N SER A 151 17.52 -28.76 -19.74
CA SER A 151 17.79 -30.07 -19.16
C SER A 151 18.70 -29.86 -17.97
N VAL A 152 18.10 -29.69 -16.79
CA VAL A 152 18.59 -30.28 -15.54
C VAL A 152 17.52 -30.15 -14.45
N LEU A 153 16.72 -31.18 -14.27
CA LEU A 153 16.37 -31.63 -12.92
C LEU A 153 16.76 -33.10 -12.84
N SER A 154 18.08 -33.33 -12.72
CA SER A 154 18.59 -34.64 -12.34
C SER A 154 18.50 -34.78 -10.82
N LEU A 155 17.54 -35.61 -10.42
CA LEU A 155 17.73 -36.78 -9.56
C LEU A 155 19.17 -36.99 -9.03
N GLN A 156 19.30 -37.08 -7.70
CA GLN A 156 20.38 -37.75 -6.96
C GLN A 156 19.81 -37.88 -5.52
N GLU A 157 19.78 -39.00 -4.81
CA GLU A 157 20.43 -40.29 -4.96
C GLU A 157 19.65 -41.32 -4.14
N ALA A 158 19.77 -42.57 -4.54
CA ALA A 158 19.46 -43.73 -3.72
C ALA A 158 20.64 -44.06 -2.81
N GLU A 159 20.35 -44.60 -1.63
CA GLU A 159 20.91 -45.88 -1.16
C GLU A 159 19.85 -46.60 -0.31
#